data_AF-A0AAD7FAR0-F1
#
_entry.id   AF-A0AAD7FAR0-F1
#
_cell.length_a   1.000
_cell.length_b   1.000
_cell.length_c   1.000
_cell.angle_alpha   90.00
_cell.angle_beta   90.00
_cell.angle_gamma   90.00
#
_symmetry.space_group_name_H-M   'P 1'
#
loop_
_entity.id
_entity.type
_entity.pdbx_description
1 polymer ?
#
loop_
_entity_poly.entity_id
_entity_poly.type
_entity_poly.pdbx_seq_one_letter_code
_entity_poly.pdbx_strand_id
1 'polypeptide(L)'
;DRMDQSATPAHRVPYDVLVEIFHAAIDSDFYEVGQGPLTAIKGVCKGWRNAAIGRPSLWSRLLVHIGSRYFDLVDMYLRRSRDCLLSIQLDADM
;
A
#
# COMPACT_ATOMS: atom_id res chain seq x y z
N ASP A 1 -1.79 -26.67 24.13
CA ASP A 1 -2.19 -25.25 24.12
C ASP A 1 -2.08 -24.61 22.75
N ARG A 2 -3.18 -24.60 21.99
CA ARG A 2 -3.33 -23.73 20.82
C ARG A 2 -3.85 -22.40 21.33
N MET A 3 -3.02 -21.36 21.34
CA MET A 3 -3.50 -19.99 21.57
C MET A 3 -4.62 -19.71 20.57
N ASP A 4 -5.79 -19.42 21.13
CA ASP A 4 -6.98 -19.03 20.42
C ASP A 4 -6.69 -17.77 19.59
N GLN A 5 -6.57 -17.94 18.27
CA GLN A 5 -6.34 -16.84 17.31
C GLN A 5 -7.55 -15.90 17.18
N SER A 6 -8.64 -16.14 17.91
CA SER A 6 -9.84 -15.28 17.92
C SER A 6 -9.68 -13.95 18.68
N ALA A 7 -8.53 -13.75 19.35
CA ALA A 7 -8.31 -12.63 20.27
C ALA A 7 -7.69 -11.36 19.66
N THR A 8 -7.24 -11.36 18.40
CA THR A 8 -6.61 -10.15 17.80
C THR A 8 -7.65 -9.24 17.13
N PRO A 9 -7.84 -7.99 17.58
CA PRO A 9 -8.86 -7.06 17.03
C PRO A 9 -8.72 -6.81 15.52
N ALA A 10 -7.49 -6.89 15.00
CA ALA A 10 -7.19 -6.72 13.58
C ALA A 10 -7.93 -7.71 12.65
N HIS A 11 -8.42 -8.84 13.16
CA HIS A 11 -9.19 -9.82 12.39
C HIS A 11 -10.70 -9.57 12.40
N ARG A 12 -11.17 -8.62 13.22
CA ARG A 12 -12.60 -8.28 13.35
C ARG A 12 -12.99 -7.04 12.57
N VAL A 13 -12.01 -6.34 12.01
CA VAL A 13 -12.26 -5.16 11.17
C VAL A 13 -12.78 -5.63 9.81
N PRO A 14 -13.98 -5.19 9.38
CA PRO A 14 -14.49 -5.46 8.05
C PRO A 14 -13.51 -5.01 6.95
N TYR A 15 -13.56 -5.69 5.81
CA TYR A 15 -12.64 -5.44 4.70
C TYR A 15 -12.70 -3.99 4.18
N ASP A 16 -13.90 -3.46 4.03
CA ASP A 16 -14.17 -2.09 3.61
C ASP A 16 -13.61 -1.08 4.60
N VAL A 17 -13.81 -1.30 5.90
CA VAL A 17 -13.24 -0.42 6.95
C VAL A 17 -11.70 -0.44 6.91
N LEU A 18 -11.07 -1.60 6.68
CA LEU A 18 -9.62 -1.67 6.50
C LEU A 18 -9.15 -0.86 5.28
N VAL A 19 -9.87 -0.95 4.17
CA VAL A 19 -9.56 -0.19 2.95
C VAL A 19 -9.66 1.32 3.20
N GLU A 20 -10.68 1.78 3.91
CA GLU A 20 -10.82 3.20 4.27
C GLU A 20 -9.69 3.67 5.19
N ILE A 21 -9.30 2.86 6.17
CA ILE A 21 -8.13 3.16 7.02
C ILE A 21 -6.86 3.27 6.17
N PHE A 22 -6.67 2.38 5.20
CA PHE A 22 -5.50 2.42 4.32
C PHE A 22 -5.50 3.65 3.43
N HIS A 23 -6.66 4.04 2.91
CA HIS A 23 -6.83 5.27 2.14
C HIS A 23 -6.49 6.49 2.98
N ALA A 24 -7.06 6.61 4.18
CA ALA A 24 -6.75 7.70 5.10
C ALA A 24 -5.26 7.76 5.45
N ALA A 25 -4.60 6.62 5.57
CA ALA A 25 -3.17 6.56 5.86
C ALA A 25 -2.29 7.04 4.70
N ILE A 26 -2.72 6.86 3.44
CA ILE A 26 -1.93 7.25 2.26
C ILE A 26 -2.33 8.60 1.66
N ASP A 27 -3.39 9.23 2.15
CA ASP A 27 -3.96 10.41 1.49
C ASP A 27 -3.12 11.68 1.67
N SER A 28 -2.31 11.75 2.74
CA SER A 28 -1.67 13.00 3.14
C SER A 28 -0.46 13.41 2.29
N ASP A 29 0.30 12.47 1.68
CA ASP A 29 1.51 12.81 0.92
C ASP A 29 1.82 11.82 -0.22
N PHE A 30 2.59 12.26 -1.22
CA PHE A 30 3.27 11.34 -2.13
C PHE A 30 4.46 10.72 -1.40
N TYR A 31 4.43 9.41 -1.18
CA TYR A 31 5.53 8.70 -0.56
C TYR A 31 6.49 8.15 -1.60
N GLU A 32 7.78 8.19 -1.28
CA GLU A 32 8.78 7.41 -2.01
C GLU A 32 8.33 5.95 -2.12
N VAL A 33 8.50 5.38 -3.31
CA VAL A 33 8.17 3.99 -3.57
C VAL A 33 8.94 3.08 -2.59
N GLY A 34 8.19 2.41 -1.71
CA GLY A 34 8.72 1.51 -0.70
C GLY A 34 8.88 2.11 0.70
N GLN A 35 8.79 3.44 0.87
CA GLN A 35 8.85 4.12 2.17
C GLN A 35 7.50 4.63 2.69
N GLY A 36 6.41 4.41 1.94
CA GLY A 36 5.07 4.83 2.34
C GLY A 36 4.36 3.90 3.33
N PRO A 37 3.21 4.34 3.89
CA PRO A 37 2.38 3.58 4.82
C PRO A 37 1.99 2.19 4.32
N LEU A 38 1.91 2.00 2.99
CA LEU A 38 1.64 0.70 2.38
C LEU A 38 2.68 -0.38 2.70
N THR A 39 3.94 0.00 2.92
CA THR A 39 4.99 -0.95 3.33
C THR A 39 4.69 -1.48 4.73
N ALA A 40 4.33 -0.59 5.66
CA ALA A 40 3.94 -0.98 7.02
C ALA A 40 2.64 -1.81 7.01
N ILE A 41 1.62 -1.38 6.27
CA ILE A 41 0.31 -2.05 6.19
C ILE A 41 0.44 -3.51 5.72
N LYS A 42 1.28 -3.79 4.72
CA LYS A 42 1.52 -5.16 4.23
C LYS A 42 2.30 -6.03 5.23
N GLY A 43 2.98 -5.41 6.18
CA GLY A 43 3.75 -6.08 7.24
C GLY A 43 2.89 -6.61 8.38
N VAL A 44 1.72 -6.02 8.64
CA VAL A 44 0.91 -6.27 9.85
C VAL A 44 0.44 -7.72 9.96
N CYS A 45 -0.41 -8.18 9.03
CA CYS A 45 -0.89 -9.56 9.02
C CYS A 45 -1.29 -9.99 7.60
N LYS A 46 -1.55 -11.29 7.40
CA LYS A 46 -2.00 -11.81 6.08
C LYS A 46 -3.29 -11.14 5.60
N GLY A 47 -4.23 -10.85 6.50
CA GLY A 47 -5.50 -10.19 6.16
C GLY A 47 -5.29 -8.78 5.61
N TRP A 48 -4.50 -7.95 6.30
CA TRP A 48 -4.19 -6.58 5.88
C TRP A 48 -3.41 -6.55 4.57
N ARG A 49 -2.46 -7.47 4.41
CA ARG A 49 -1.71 -7.63 3.15
C ARG A 49 -2.63 -7.95 1.98
N ASN A 50 -3.54 -8.92 2.16
CA ASN A 50 -4.49 -9.30 1.12
C ASN A 50 -5.47 -8.17 0.79
N ALA A 51 -5.92 -7.43 1.81
CA ALA A 51 -6.78 -6.27 1.63
C ALA A 51 -6.07 -5.16 0.83
N ALA A 52 -4.83 -4.83 1.20
CA ALA A 52 -4.04 -3.83 0.49
C ALA A 52 -3.74 -4.24 -0.96
N ILE A 53 -3.29 -5.49 -1.20
CA ILE A 53 -3.02 -6.00 -2.55
C ILE A 53 -4.30 -6.06 -3.40
N GLY A 54 -5.43 -6.40 -2.79
CA GLY A 54 -6.71 -6.55 -3.48
C GLY A 54 -7.31 -5.24 -3.97
N ARG A 55 -6.87 -4.09 -3.44
CA ARG A 55 -7.46 -2.77 -3.71
C ARG A 55 -6.55 -1.92 -4.61
N PRO A 56 -6.85 -1.79 -5.91
CA PRO A 56 -5.94 -1.14 -6.87
C PRO A 56 -5.73 0.36 -6.62
N SER A 57 -6.75 1.06 -6.10
CA SER A 57 -6.68 2.49 -5.80
C SER A 57 -5.58 2.85 -4.80
N LEU A 58 -5.17 1.91 -3.92
CA LEU A 58 -4.05 2.12 -3.00
C LEU A 58 -2.69 2.20 -3.70
N TRP A 59 -2.56 1.68 -4.92
CA TRP A 59 -1.30 1.61 -5.66
C TRP A 59 -1.21 2.67 -6.76
N SER A 60 -2.16 3.60 -6.77
CA SER A 60 -2.34 4.57 -7.86
C SER A 60 -1.51 5.83 -7.74
N ARG A 61 -0.94 6.11 -6.56
CA ARG A 61 -0.11 7.30 -6.29
C ARG A 61 1.33 6.87 -6.03
N LEU A 62 2.27 7.45 -6.76
CA LEU A 62 3.69 7.08 -6.68
C LEU A 62 4.62 8.28 -6.93
N LEU A 63 5.64 8.41 -6.07
CA LEU A 63 6.78 9.31 -6.24
C LEU A 63 7.98 8.53 -6.76
N VAL A 64 8.49 8.91 -7.93
CA VAL A 64 9.61 8.25 -8.59
C VAL A 64 10.77 9.21 -8.70
N HIS A 65 11.87 8.88 -8.02
CA HIS A 65 13.14 9.57 -8.17
C HIS A 65 13.82 9.13 -9.48
N ILE A 66 14.10 10.10 -10.35
CA ILE A 66 14.80 9.87 -11.61
C ILE A 66 16.22 9.41 -11.29
N GLY A 67 16.65 8.29 -11.88
CA GLY A 67 17.94 7.66 -11.60
C GLY A 67 17.93 6.68 -10.42
N SER A 68 16.80 6.51 -9.73
CA SER A 68 16.68 5.52 -8.66
C SER A 68 16.69 4.08 -9.17
N ARG A 69 17.18 3.16 -8.33
CA ARG A 69 17.25 1.71 -8.61
C ARG A 69 15.96 0.95 -8.30
N TYR A 70 14.84 1.63 -8.08
CA TYR A 70 13.59 1.03 -7.58
C TYR A 70 12.62 0.58 -8.69
N PHE A 71 13.13 0.27 -9.89
CA PHE A 71 12.30 -0.12 -11.04
C PHE A 71 11.35 -1.29 -10.76
N ASP A 72 11.80 -2.31 -10.02
CA ASP A 72 10.95 -3.45 -9.65
C ASP A 72 9.77 -3.04 -8.77
N LEU A 73 9.99 -2.06 -7.88
CA LEU A 73 8.92 -1.55 -7.04
C LEU A 73 7.96 -0.68 -7.84
N VAL A 74 8.46 0.12 -8.79
CA VAL A 74 7.61 0.88 -9.72
C VAL A 74 6.74 -0.07 -10.52
N ASP A 75 7.32 -1.10 -11.15
CA ASP A 75 6.58 -2.12 -11.91
C ASP A 75 5.52 -2.82 -11.03
N MET A 76 5.88 -3.13 -9.78
CA MET A 76 4.95 -3.71 -8.81
C MET A 76 3.75 -2.77 -8.51
N TYR A 77 3.96 -1.46 -8.38
CA TYR A 77 2.86 -0.50 -8.19
C TYR A 77 1.98 -0.41 -9.45
N LEU A 78 2.59 -0.31 -10.64
CA LEU A 78 1.88 -0.27 -11.92
C LEU A 78 1.01 -1.53 -12.16
N ARG A 79 1.53 -2.72 -11.85
CA ARG A 79 0.74 -3.96 -11.97
C ARG A 79 -0.44 -4.01 -11.00
N ARG A 80 -0.27 -3.44 -9.79
CA ARG A 80 -1.29 -3.51 -8.74
C ARG A 80 -2.34 -2.41 -8.86
N SER A 81 -2.03 -1.29 -9.51
CA SER A 81 -3.01 -0.23 -9.81
C SER A 81 -4.06 -0.67 -10.83
N ARG A 82 -3.77 -1.69 -11.65
CA ARG A 82 -4.69 -2.19 -12.70
C ARG A 82 -5.21 -1.01 -13.54
N ASP A 83 -6.53 -0.89 -13.68
CA ASP A 83 -7.20 0.15 -14.47
C ASP A 83 -7.45 1.46 -13.70
N CYS A 84 -6.93 1.60 -12.47
CA CYS A 84 -7.04 2.86 -11.74
C CYS A 84 -6.16 3.94 -12.39
N LEU A 85 -6.71 5.16 -12.48
CA LEU A 85 -5.95 6.33 -12.91
C LEU A 85 -4.70 6.51 -12.03
N LEU A 86 -3.54 6.58 -12.67
CA LEU A 86 -2.26 6.78 -12.00
C LEU A 86 -1.96 8.27 -11.82
N SER A 87 -1.50 8.61 -10.62
CA SER A 87 -0.90 9.91 -10.32
C SER A 87 0.58 9.69 -10.03
N ILE A 88 1.42 10.07 -10.98
CA ILE A 88 2.88 9.87 -10.91
C ILE A 88 3.54 11.23 -10.72
N GLN A 89 4.27 11.37 -9.63
CA GLN A 89 5.16 12.51 -9.42
C GLN A 89 6.59 12.05 -9.70
N LEU A 90 7.27 12.78 -10.59
CA LEU A 90 8.69 12.57 -10.85
C LEU A 90 9.46 13.60 -10.03
N ASP A 91 10.46 13.12 -9.31
CA ASP A 91 11.42 13.98 -8.64
C ASP A 91 12.79 13.77 -9.27
N ALA A 92 13.43 14.86 -9.68
CA ALA A 92 14.78 14.84 -10.19
C ALA A 92 15.66 15.37 -9.07
N ASP A 93 16.45 14.50 -8.43
CA ASP A 93 17.44 14.94 -7.46
C ASP A 93 18.31 16.03 -8.11
N MET A 94 18.31 17.24 -7.53
CA MET A 94 19.27 18.31 -7.79
C MET A 94 20.55 18.07 -7.00
#